data_AF-A0A7Y5D3N1-F1
#
_entry.id   AF-A0A7Y5D3N1-F1
#
_cell.length_a   1.000
_cell.length_b   1.000
_cell.length_c   1.000
_cell.angle_alpha   90.00
_cell.angle_beta   90.00
_cell.angle_gamma   90.00
#
_symmetry.space_group_name_H-M   'P 1'
#
loop_
_entity.id
_entity.type
_entity.pdbx_description
1 polymer ?
#
loop_
_entity_poly.entity_id
_entity_poly.type
_entity_poly.pdbx_seq_one_letter_code
_entity_poly.pdbx_strand_id
1 'polypeptide(L)' 'MLPKDPWLLPDGIDEILPEEARQLEDLRRRLLDLFISWGYQQVFTPFIDYLSSL' A
#
# COMPACT_ATOMS: atom_id res chain seq x y z
N MET A 1 28.88 -10.02 12.97
CA MET A 1 27.57 -9.95 12.29
C MET A 1 27.70 -10.67 10.97
N LEU A 2 26.92 -11.73 10.75
CA LEU A 2 26.82 -12.36 9.43
C LEU A 2 26.14 -11.37 8.47
N PRO A 3 26.57 -11.28 7.20
CA PRO A 3 25.91 -10.44 6.22
C PRO A 3 24.45 -10.91 6.06
N LYS A 4 23.50 -9.99 6.27
CA LYS A 4 22.09 -10.22 5.91
C LYS A 4 22.07 -10.47 4.40
N ASP A 5 21.50 -11.60 4.00
CA ASP A 5 21.26 -11.92 2.60
C ASP A 5 20.45 -10.76 1.99
N PRO A 6 20.96 -10.05 0.96
CA PRO A 6 20.33 -8.83 0.44
C PRO A 6 18.94 -9.08 -0.16
N TRP A 7 18.55 -10.34 -0.32
CA TRP A 7 17.24 -10.77 -0.82
C TRP A 7 16.21 -11.01 0.28
N LEU A 8 16.58 -10.81 1.55
CA LEU A 8 15.63 -10.89 2.67
C LEU A 8 14.97 -9.53 2.90
N LEU A 9 13.63 -9.55 2.91
CA LEU A 9 12.85 -8.40 3.31
C LEU A 9 13.07 -8.07 4.80
N PRO A 10 12.91 -6.79 5.19
CA PRO A 10 12.85 -6.40 6.60
C PRO A 10 11.76 -7.14 7.36
N ASP A 11 11.96 -7.31 8.67
CA ASP A 11 10.97 -7.92 9.55
C ASP A 11 9.64 -7.13 9.47
N GLY A 12 8.53 -7.84 9.25
CA GLY A 12 7.20 -7.25 9.09
C GLY A 12 6.86 -6.75 7.69
N ILE A 13 7.71 -7.02 6.68
CA ILE A 13 7.40 -6.80 5.27
C ILE A 13 7.23 -8.16 4.59
N ASP A 14 6.03 -8.41 4.10
CA ASP A 14 5.69 -9.62 3.36
C ASP A 14 5.66 -9.36 1.84
N GLU A 15 5.98 -10.38 1.05
CA GLU A 15 5.75 -10.36 -0.39
C GLU A 15 4.29 -10.69 -0.70
N ILE A 16 3.72 -9.96 -1.64
CA ILE A 16 2.42 -10.28 -2.22
C ILE A 16 2.67 -10.92 -3.58
N LEU A 17 2.22 -12.16 -3.76
CA LEU A 17 2.37 -12.85 -5.05
C LEU A 17 1.39 -12.27 -6.09
N PRO A 18 1.64 -12.48 -7.40
CA PRO A 18 0.85 -11.84 -8.45
C PRO A 18 -0.66 -12.10 -8.36
N GLU A 19 -1.09 -13.27 -7.87
CA GLU A 19 -2.52 -13.59 -7.69
C GLU A 19 -3.16 -12.77 -6.56
N GLU A 20 -2.49 -12.67 -5.42
CA GLU A 20 -2.95 -11.90 -4.28
C GLU A 20 -2.95 -10.40 -4.60
N ALA A 21 -1.94 -9.93 -5.35
CA ALA A 21 -1.86 -8.55 -5.80
C ALA A 21 -3.04 -8.17 -6.71
N ARG A 22 -3.44 -9.08 -7.62
CA ARG A 22 -4.61 -8.89 -8.47
C ARG A 22 -5.89 -8.79 -7.65
N GLN A 23 -6.09 -9.71 -6.70
CA GLN A 23 -7.27 -9.71 -5.84
C GLN A 23 -7.38 -8.43 -5.01
N LEU A 24 -6.26 -7.93 -4.47
CA LEU A 24 -6.21 -6.68 -3.73
C LEU A 24 -6.53 -5.47 -4.62
N GLU A 25 -5.96 -5.41 -5.82
CA GLU A 25 -6.18 -4.31 -6.76
C GLU A 25 -7.63 -4.27 -7.27
N ASP A 26 -8.24 -5.43 -7.53
CA ASP A 26 -9.65 -5.52 -7.93
C ASP A 26 -10.59 -5.00 -6.83
N LEU A 27 -10.32 -5.36 -5.57
CA LEU A 27 -11.07 -4.85 -4.43
C LEU A 27 -10.89 -3.34 -4.28
N ARG A 28 -9.65 -2.85 -4.37
CA ARG A 28 -9.33 -1.42 -4.30
C ARG A 28 -10.10 -0.62 -5.34
N ARG A 29 -10.14 -1.10 -6.59
CA ARG A 29 -10.86 -0.44 -7.69
C ARG A 29 -12.37 -0.36 -7.43
N ARG A 30 -12.98 -1.46 -7.01
CA ARG A 30 -14.42 -1.50 -6.68
C ARG A 30 -14.80 -0.52 -5.58
N LEU A 31 -13.95 -0.37 -4.56
CA LEU A 31 -14.17 0.60 -3.48
C LEU A 31 -14.04 2.04 -3.97
N LEU A 32 -13.03 2.33 -4.79
CA LEU A 32 -12.88 3.68 -5.36
C LEU A 32 -14.05 4.05 -6.27
N ASP A 33 -14.49 3.13 -7.13
CA ASP A 33 -15.64 3.36 -8.01
C ASP A 33 -16.92 3.69 -7.20
N LEU A 34 -17.11 3.00 -6.06
CA LEU A 34 -18.20 3.29 -5.13
C LEU A 34 -18.12 4.72 -4.56
N PHE A 35 -16.96 5.12 -4.04
CA PHE A 35 -16.81 6.46 -3.46
C PHE A 35 -16.92 7.57 -4.52
N ILE A 36 -16.40 7.33 -5.72
CA ILE A 36 -16.56 8.25 -6.85
C ILE A 36 -18.04 8.41 -7.19
N SER A 37 -18.83 7.34 -7.15
CA SER A 37 -20.29 7.41 -7.38
C SER A 37 -21.03 8.30 -6.38
N TRP A 38 -20.46 8.50 -5.18
CA TRP A 38 -20.98 9.41 -4.15
C TRP A 38 -20.43 10.84 -4.27
N GLY A 39 -19.58 11.12 -5.26
CA GLY A 39 -19.00 12.45 -5.51
C GLY A 39 -17.68 12.71 -4.79
N TYR A 40 -17.05 11.70 -4.17
CA TYR A 40 -15.72 11.85 -3.57
C TYR A 40 -14.63 11.87 -4.65
N GLN A 41 -13.54 12.57 -4.33
CA GLN A 41 -12.35 12.65 -5.17
C GLN A 41 -11.18 11.96 -4.48
N GLN A 42 -10.45 11.13 -5.23
CA GLN A 42 -9.23 10.51 -4.73
C GLN A 42 -8.10 11.55 -4.64
N VAL A 43 -7.46 11.61 -3.47
CA VAL A 43 -6.23 12.37 -3.25
C VAL A 43 -5.13 11.44 -2.74
N PHE A 44 -3.88 11.77 -3.04
CA PHE A 44 -2.71 11.09 -2.48
C PHE A 44 -2.01 12.06 -1.54
N THR A 45 -1.88 11.66 -0.27
CA THR A 45 -1.12 12.42 0.72
C THR A 45 0.36 12.05 0.66
N PRO A 46 1.26 12.92 1.12
CA PRO A 46 2.66 12.54 1.31
C PRO A 46 2.77 11.35 2.26
N PHE A 47 3.60 10.37 1.90
CA PHE A 47 3.84 9.17 2.71
C PHE A 47 4.74 9.44 3.92
N ILE A 48 5.52 10.51 3.86
CA ILE A 48 6.41 10.97 4.93
C ILE A 48 5.89 12.32 5.39
N ASP A 49 5.68 12.46 6.69
CA ASP A 49 5.36 13.73 7.33
C ASP A 49 6.39 14.02 8.43
N TYR A 50 6.53 15.28 8.81
CA TYR A 50 7.36 15.66 9.94
C TYR A 50 6.69 15.23 11.23
N LEU A 51 7.45 14.58 12.12
CA LEU A 51 6.97 14.18 13.45
C LEU A 51 6.48 15.38 14.29
N SER A 52 6.95 16.58 13.97
CA SER A 52 6.55 17.84 14.62
C SER A 52 5.24 18.43 14.09
N SER A 53 4.62 17.84 13.06
CA SER A 53 3.37 18.32 12.44
C SER A 53 2.09 17.76 13.11
N LEU A 54 2.22 16.89 14.11
CA LEU A 54 1.12 16.23 14.84
C LEU A 54 0.57 17.08 15.99
#